data_AF-A0A933FXC9-F1
#
_entry.id   AF-A0A933FXC9-F1
#
_cell.length_a   1.000
_cell.length_b   1.000
_cell.length_c   1.000
_cell.angle_alpha   90.00
_cell.angle_beta   90.00
_cell.angle_gamma   90.00
#
_symmetry.space_group_name_H-M   'P 1'
#
loop_
_entity.id
_entity.type
_entity.pdbx_description
1 polymer ?
#
loop_
_entity_poly.entity_id
_entity_poly.type
_entity_poly.pdbx_seq_one_letter_code
_entity_poly.pdbx_strand_id
1 'polypeptide(L)' 'MEELKIEGMTCNHCVMSVRRELSKVPGVKVGDVQIGSARVEYAEGKITRQELARAI' A
#
# COMPACT_ATOMS: atom_id res chain seq x y z
N MET A 1 3.37 11.75 0.22
CA MET A 1 2.99 10.44 0.80
C MET A 1 1.56 10.45 1.31
N GLU A 2 0.77 9.49 0.87
CA GLU A 2 -0.59 9.15 1.28
C GLU A 2 -0.54 8.00 2.29
N GLU A 3 -1.42 8.00 3.30
CA GLU A 3 -1.56 6.90 4.26
C GLU A 3 -2.83 6.09 3.97
N LEU A 4 -2.63 4.81 3.64
CA LEU A 4 -3.70 3.84 3.44
C LEU A 4 -3.95 3.10 4.75
N LYS A 5 -5.16 3.19 5.30
CA LYS A 5 -5.60 2.32 6.40
C LYS A 5 -6.04 0.98 5.84
N ILE A 6 -5.50 -0.10 6.39
CA ILE A 6 -5.76 -1.46 5.91
C ILE A 6 -6.39 -2.25 7.05
N GLU A 7 -7.70 -2.39 6.97
CA GLU A 7 -8.47 -3.18 7.92
C GLU A 7 -8.20 -4.68 7.69
N GLY A 8 -7.83 -5.42 8.73
CA GLY A 8 -7.50 -6.85 8.64
C GLY A 8 -6.01 -7.18 8.51
N MET A 9 -5.12 -6.18 8.41
CA MET A 9 -3.68 -6.41 8.50
C MET A 9 -3.28 -6.66 9.96
N THR A 10 -3.43 -7.89 10.45
CA THR A 10 -3.22 -8.25 11.88
C THR A 10 -1.91 -9.03 12.12
N CYS A 11 -1.17 -9.39 11.08
CA CYS A 11 0.05 -10.19 11.19
C CYS A 11 1.23 -9.60 10.42
N ASN A 12 2.45 -9.77 10.93
CA ASN A 12 3.69 -9.36 10.26
C ASN A 12 3.84 -9.95 8.85
N HIS A 13 3.28 -11.13 8.58
CA HIS A 13 3.25 -11.68 7.23
C HIS A 13 2.41 -10.82 6.27
N CYS A 14 1.29 -10.27 6.73
CA CYS A 14 0.44 -9.40 5.92
C CYS A 14 1.16 -8.09 5.58
N VAL A 15 1.91 -7.50 6.53
CA VAL A 15 2.74 -6.30 6.30
C VAL A 15 3.73 -6.53 5.15
N MET A 16 4.45 -7.65 5.20
CA MET A 16 5.45 -8.01 4.18
C MET A 16 4.81 -8.24 2.82
N SER A 17 3.70 -8.98 2.76
CA SER A 17 2.96 -9.23 1.51
C SER A 17 2.45 -7.92 0.91
N VAL A 18 1.78 -7.07 1.69
CA VAL A 18 1.25 -5.78 1.25
C VAL A 18 2.36 -4.87 0.72
N ARG A 19 3.46 -4.73 1.46
CA ARG A 19 4.61 -3.95 1.00
C ARG A 19 5.12 -4.46 -0.35
N ARG A 20 5.18 -5.77 -0.52
CA ARG A 20 5.69 -6.41 -1.75
C ARG A 20 4.73 -6.22 -2.92
N GLU A 21 3.43 -6.37 -2.72
CA GLU A 21 2.41 -6.15 -3.74
C GLU A 21 2.39 -4.68 -4.18
N LEU A 22 2.35 -3.74 -3.23
CA LEU A 22 2.39 -2.31 -3.51
C LEU A 22 3.67 -1.89 -4.25
N SER A 23 4.80 -2.56 -3.98
CA SER A 23 6.07 -2.28 -4.68
C SER A 23 6.08 -2.79 -6.13
N LYS A 24 5.18 -3.72 -6.49
CA LYS A 24 5.03 -4.17 -7.88
C LYS A 24 4.17 -3.22 -8.70
N VAL A 25 3.41 -2.33 -8.07
CA VAL A 25 2.51 -1.40 -8.76
C VAL A 25 3.36 -0.30 -9.42
N PRO A 26 3.38 -0.20 -10.76
CA PRO A 26 4.22 0.75 -11.47
C PRO A 26 3.74 2.18 -11.25
N GLY A 27 4.59 3.02 -10.67
CA GLY A 27 4.23 4.41 -10.32
C GLY A 27 3.81 4.60 -8.86
N VAL A 28 3.91 3.55 -8.04
CA VAL A 28 3.78 3.61 -6.59
C VAL A 28 5.16 3.50 -5.94
N LYS A 29 5.46 4.42 -5.03
CA LYS A 29 6.57 4.34 -4.09
C LYS A 29 6.03 3.89 -2.75
N VAL A 30 6.48 2.75 -2.26
CA VAL A 30 6.11 2.26 -0.94
C VAL A 30 7.05 2.87 0.10
N GLY A 31 6.47 3.53 1.11
CA GLY A 31 7.17 4.06 2.27
C GLY A 31 7.09 3.10 3.45
N ASP A 32 6.83 3.66 4.64
CA ASP A 32 6.62 2.89 5.86
C ASP A 32 5.32 2.08 5.81
N VAL A 33 5.43 0.77 6.05
CA VAL A 33 4.28 -0.14 6.16
C VAL A 33 4.26 -0.73 7.55
N GLN A 34 3.11 -0.62 8.22
CA GLN A 34 2.88 -1.01 9.61
C GLN A 34 1.56 -1.79 9.69
N ILE A 35 1.35 -2.50 10.80
CA ILE A 35 0.09 -3.23 11.05
C ILE A 35 -1.05 -2.20 11.11
N GLY A 36 -1.99 -2.31 10.17
CA GLY A 36 -3.16 -1.42 10.05
C GLY A 36 -2.96 -0.17 9.20
N SER A 37 -1.73 0.15 8.77
CA SER A 37 -1.47 1.32 7.90
C SER A 37 -0.28 1.15 6.97
N ALA A 38 -0.40 1.67 5.74
CA ALA A 38 0.67 1.67 4.75
C ALA A 38 0.84 3.07 4.15
N ARG A 39 2.05 3.61 4.21
CA ARG A 39 2.40 4.84 3.51
C ARG A 39 2.85 4.52 2.09
N VAL A 40 2.20 5.17 1.14
CA VAL A 40 2.54 5.07 -0.28
C VAL A 40 2.57 6.45 -0.91
N GLU A 41 3.35 6.59 -1.97
CA GLU A 41 3.43 7.82 -2.73
C GLU A 41 3.21 7.49 -4.20
N TYR A 42 2.20 8.09 -4.80
CA TYR A 42 1.81 7.85 -6.19
C TYR A 42 1.45 9.17 -6.84
N ALA A 43 1.60 9.24 -8.16
CA ALA A 43 1.21 10.43 -8.93
C ALA A 43 -0.31 10.46 -9.11
N GLU A 44 -0.95 11.48 -8.56
CA GLU A 44 -2.38 11.73 -8.76
C GLU A 44 -2.68 11.85 -10.26
N GLY A 45 -3.55 10.96 -10.77
CA GLY A 45 -3.90 10.86 -12.19
C GLY A 45 -3.37 9.62 -12.91
N LYS A 46 -2.34 8.94 -12.38
CA LYS A 46 -1.91 7.62 -12.90
C LYS A 46 -2.51 6.45 -12.14
N ILE A 47 -2.64 6.58 -10.82
CA ILE A 47 -3.13 5.54 -9.91
C ILE A 47 -4.09 6.19 -8.91
N THR A 48 -5.19 5.51 -8.64
CA THR A 48 -6.16 5.94 -7.62
C THR A 48 -6.00 5.10 -6.34
N ARG A 49 -6.48 5.62 -5.21
CA ARG A 49 -6.53 4.83 -3.95
C ARG A 49 -7.26 3.50 -4.13
N GLN A 50 -8.26 3.47 -5.00
CA GLN A 50 -9.05 2.26 -5.25
C GLN A 50 -8.22 1.18 -5.95
N GLU A 51 -7.36 1.55 -6.91
CA GLU A 51 -6.43 0.61 -7.54
C GLU A 51 -5.36 0.10 -6.57
N LEU A 52 -4.87 0.98 -5.68
CA LEU A 52 -3.97 0.58 -4.60
C LEU A 52 -4.61 -0.41 -3.64
N ALA A 53 -5.86 -0.16 -3.23
CA ALA A 53 -6.62 -1.05 -2.36
C ALA A 53 -6.99 -2.38 -3.02
N ARG A 54 -6.97 -2.45 -4.36
CA ARG A 54 -7.28 -3.65 -5.14
C ARG A 54 -6.05 -4.52 -5.40
N ALA A 55 -4.86 -3.95 -5.22
CA ALA A 55 -3.59 -4.66 -5.31
C ALA A 55 -3.25 -5.47 -4.04
N ILE A 56 -4.06 -5.35 -2.97
CA ILE A 56 -3.89 -6.01 -1.66
C ILE A 56 -5.20 -6.65 -1.22
#